data_AF-A0A3D0ZWN5-F1
#
_entry.id   AF-A0A3D0ZWN5-F1
#
_cell.length_a   1.000
_cell.length_b   1.000
_cell.length_c   1.000
_cell.angle_alpha   90.00
_cell.angle_beta   90.00
_cell.angle_gamma   90.00
#
_symmetry.space_group_name_H-M   'P 1'
#
loop_
_entity.id
_entity.type
_entity.pdbx_description
1 polymer ?
#
loop_
_entity_poly.entity_id
_entity_poly.type
_entity_poly.pdbx_seq_one_letter_code
_entity_poly.pdbx_strand_id
1 'polypeptide(L)'
;MESVERIDWQSNITREEFCELCLALAGAGWKSYESLNLYLSIATQLPDDSVLLGVGRMCLQFSGYSFEPTNRYLELVAGIIEHERYVYLPEIEEVACRYQARYHHASGMLADYFLAAAVQLSEHENSLFRAWLVAAEHLVSAHRDHIVAFFDFSLSGQKIDWSFFCRLLNKSRNVAKAYLEHAKRLRSLSERLIDPVHDLIEHHATGDILELIRSLSTLGELNEEEALSLLRLSGKCPDAESAILLIDLALELPLKRPEIIDEWLHAGLTEAGENAVVRSAWIGLESSKSRATMEALQGIVRFDQHQRVFDLMAEATVGRRMRVCTADEDEGLRPDVVACNGKDIFLPESV
;
A
#
# COMPACT_ATOMS: atom_id res chain seq x y z
N MET A 1 -23.34 -20.88 -44.39
CA MET A 1 -24.24 -19.71 -44.43
C MET A 1 -24.64 -19.45 -43.00
N GLU A 2 -23.83 -18.66 -42.30
CA GLU A 2 -24.19 -18.17 -40.95
C GLU A 2 -25.41 -17.26 -41.10
N SER A 3 -26.37 -17.42 -40.20
CA SER A 3 -27.53 -16.55 -40.11
C SER A 3 -27.03 -15.12 -39.89
N VAL A 4 -27.27 -14.24 -40.86
CA VAL A 4 -27.04 -12.81 -40.67
C VAL A 4 -28.05 -12.36 -39.62
N GLU A 5 -27.59 -12.15 -38.39
CA GLU A 5 -28.39 -11.52 -37.34
C GLU A 5 -28.86 -10.16 -37.85
N ARG A 6 -30.18 -9.95 -37.82
CA ARG A 6 -30.81 -8.75 -38.33
C ARG A 6 -31.04 -7.80 -37.16
N ILE A 7 -30.53 -6.58 -37.26
CA ILE A 7 -30.92 -5.50 -36.34
C ILE A 7 -32.38 -5.14 -36.66
N ASP A 8 -33.27 -5.43 -35.72
CA ASP A 8 -34.70 -5.09 -35.79
C ASP A 8 -34.92 -3.71 -35.17
N TRP A 9 -34.94 -2.69 -36.02
CA TRP A 9 -35.07 -1.28 -35.64
C TRP A 9 -36.45 -0.94 -35.09
N GLN A 10 -36.51 -0.17 -34.01
CA GLN A 10 -37.77 0.32 -33.45
C GLN A 10 -38.42 1.42 -34.31
N SER A 11 -37.63 2.13 -35.13
CA SER A 11 -38.11 3.17 -36.05
C SER A 11 -37.22 3.35 -37.29
N ASN A 12 -37.75 3.98 -38.34
CA ASN A 12 -36.93 4.37 -39.50
C ASN A 12 -35.92 5.48 -39.16
N ILE A 13 -36.22 6.32 -38.18
CA ILE A 13 -35.34 7.43 -37.75
C ILE A 13 -34.08 6.87 -37.06
N THR A 14 -34.24 5.88 -36.17
CA THR A 14 -33.10 5.22 -35.49
C THR A 14 -32.18 4.51 -36.49
N ARG A 15 -32.75 3.93 -37.54
CA ARG A 15 -31.98 3.33 -38.64
C ARG A 15 -31.18 4.36 -39.45
N GLU A 16 -31.79 5.50 -39.80
CA GLU A 16 -31.11 6.57 -40.54
C GLU A 16 -29.93 7.14 -39.73
N GLU A 17 -30.16 7.44 -38.45
CA GLU A 17 -29.10 7.90 -37.54
C GLU A 17 -27.95 6.89 -37.44
N PHE A 18 -28.26 5.60 -37.32
CA PHE A 18 -27.23 4.56 -37.27
C PHE A 18 -26.40 4.50 -38.56
N CYS A 19 -27.06 4.59 -39.73
CA CYS A 19 -26.36 4.64 -41.01
C CYS A 19 -25.45 5.88 -41.11
N GLU A 20 -25.91 7.04 -40.65
CA GLU A 20 -25.09 8.27 -40.60
C GLU A 20 -23.87 8.11 -39.69
N LEU A 21 -24.03 7.51 -38.51
CA LEU A 21 -22.91 7.22 -37.60
C LEU A 21 -21.89 6.26 -38.24
N CYS A 22 -22.36 5.20 -38.92
CA CYS A 22 -21.49 4.27 -39.61
C CYS A 22 -20.70 4.95 -40.74
N LEU A 23 -21.34 5.82 -41.52
CA LEU A 23 -20.69 6.60 -42.57
C LEU A 23 -19.68 7.59 -42.00
N ALA A 24 -20.03 8.26 -40.90
CA ALA A 24 -19.14 9.19 -40.21
C ALA A 24 -17.89 8.47 -39.67
N LEU A 25 -18.07 7.31 -39.04
CA LEU A 25 -16.97 6.47 -38.57
C LEU A 25 -16.11 6.03 -39.76
N ALA A 26 -16.71 5.47 -40.82
CA ALA A 26 -15.98 5.06 -42.03
C ALA A 26 -15.13 6.21 -42.62
N GLY A 27 -15.70 7.42 -42.66
CA GLY A 27 -15.10 8.61 -43.28
C GLY A 27 -14.07 9.34 -42.44
N ALA A 28 -13.87 8.97 -41.17
CA ALA A 28 -13.12 9.80 -40.22
C ALA A 28 -11.57 9.65 -40.30
N GLY A 29 -11.01 8.74 -41.10
CA GLY A 29 -9.56 8.73 -41.43
C GLY A 29 -8.86 7.37 -41.42
N TRP A 30 -7.53 7.39 -41.24
CA TRP A 30 -6.69 6.18 -41.26
C TRP A 30 -7.07 5.22 -40.11
N LYS A 31 -7.25 3.92 -40.41
CA LYS A 31 -7.73 2.84 -39.50
C LYS A 31 -9.19 2.93 -39.01
N SER A 32 -9.98 3.88 -39.49
CA SER A 32 -11.38 4.01 -39.09
C SER A 32 -12.26 2.78 -39.41
N TYR A 33 -11.87 1.99 -40.42
CA TYR A 33 -12.55 0.74 -40.78
C TYR A 33 -12.47 -0.33 -39.68
N GLU A 34 -11.41 -0.33 -38.86
CA GLU A 34 -11.25 -1.28 -37.74
C GLU A 34 -12.29 -0.99 -36.67
N SER A 35 -12.43 0.29 -36.28
CA SER A 35 -13.45 0.75 -35.34
C SER A 35 -14.86 0.50 -35.86
N LEU A 36 -15.11 0.76 -37.15
CA LEU A 36 -16.41 0.48 -37.75
C LEU A 36 -16.75 -1.00 -37.71
N ASN A 37 -15.81 -1.88 -38.09
CA ASN A 37 -16.03 -3.32 -38.05
C ASN A 37 -16.33 -3.81 -36.63
N LEU A 38 -15.61 -3.30 -35.63
CA LEU A 38 -15.88 -3.60 -34.23
C LEU A 38 -17.27 -3.12 -33.81
N TYR A 39 -17.63 -1.87 -34.12
CA TYR A 39 -18.96 -1.32 -33.80
C TYR A 39 -20.10 -2.13 -34.44
N LEU A 40 -19.96 -2.53 -35.71
CA LEU A 40 -20.92 -3.39 -36.39
C LEU A 40 -21.01 -4.78 -35.75
N SER A 41 -19.88 -5.34 -35.29
CA SER A 41 -19.84 -6.67 -34.67
C SER A 41 -20.56 -6.75 -33.32
N ILE A 42 -20.61 -5.64 -32.57
CA ILE A 42 -21.30 -5.56 -31.28
C ILE A 42 -22.74 -5.02 -31.42
N ALA A 43 -23.10 -4.46 -32.58
CA ALA A 43 -24.36 -3.74 -32.75
C ALA A 43 -25.62 -4.59 -32.49
N THR A 44 -25.60 -5.87 -32.87
CA THR A 44 -26.73 -6.80 -32.64
C THR A 44 -26.83 -7.29 -31.19
N GLN A 45 -25.81 -7.06 -30.38
CA GLN A 45 -25.70 -7.56 -29.01
C GLN A 45 -26.06 -6.50 -27.97
N LEU A 46 -26.17 -5.23 -28.37
CA LEU A 46 -26.56 -4.14 -27.49
C LEU A 46 -28.06 -4.20 -27.16
N PRO A 47 -28.45 -3.78 -25.93
CA PRO A 47 -29.78 -4.06 -25.39
C PRO A 47 -30.92 -3.28 -26.09
N ASP A 48 -30.64 -2.08 -26.60
CA ASP A 48 -31.62 -1.26 -27.32
C ASP A 48 -30.97 -0.24 -28.29
N ASP A 49 -31.80 0.33 -29.17
CA ASP A 49 -31.42 1.34 -30.17
C ASP A 49 -30.76 2.58 -29.52
N SER A 50 -31.14 2.98 -28.31
CA SER A 50 -30.59 4.15 -27.64
C SER A 50 -29.16 3.92 -27.19
N VAL A 51 -28.87 2.76 -26.61
CA VAL A 51 -27.50 2.36 -26.22
C VAL A 51 -26.63 2.20 -27.47
N LEU A 52 -27.15 1.58 -28.53
CA LEU A 52 -26.46 1.44 -29.80
C LEU A 52 -26.02 2.79 -30.38
N LEU A 53 -26.95 3.73 -30.49
CA LEU A 53 -26.67 5.07 -31.02
C LEU A 53 -25.77 5.87 -30.07
N GLY A 54 -25.93 5.71 -28.75
CA GLY A 54 -25.06 6.30 -27.74
C GLY A 54 -23.60 5.89 -27.91
N VAL A 55 -23.35 4.58 -28.03
CA VAL A 55 -22.01 4.02 -28.28
C VAL A 55 -21.41 4.57 -29.58
N GLY A 56 -22.21 4.65 -30.65
CA GLY A 56 -21.75 5.20 -31.92
C GLY A 56 -21.36 6.69 -31.83
N ARG A 57 -22.13 7.49 -31.07
CA ARG A 57 -21.80 8.90 -30.80
C ARG A 57 -20.53 9.04 -29.97
N MET A 58 -20.34 8.20 -28.95
CA MET A 58 -19.11 8.14 -28.16
C MET A 58 -17.90 7.77 -29.01
N CYS A 59 -18.05 6.81 -29.94
CA CYS A 59 -16.97 6.44 -30.86
C CYS A 59 -16.47 7.62 -31.69
N LEU A 60 -17.40 8.41 -32.25
CA LEU A 60 -17.06 9.63 -32.98
C LEU A 60 -16.39 10.66 -32.08
N GLN A 61 -16.92 10.86 -30.88
CA GLN A 61 -16.33 11.78 -29.91
C GLN A 61 -14.88 11.41 -29.58
N PHE A 62 -14.58 10.14 -29.32
CA PHE A 62 -13.24 9.69 -28.91
C PHE A 62 -12.23 9.58 -30.06
N SER A 63 -12.69 9.57 -31.31
CA SER A 63 -11.84 9.43 -32.51
C SER A 63 -11.04 10.68 -32.91
N GLY A 64 -11.19 11.80 -32.17
CA GLY A 64 -10.70 13.14 -32.56
C GLY A 64 -9.29 13.22 -33.16
N TYR A 65 -8.24 12.87 -32.42
CA TYR A 65 -6.84 12.92 -32.93
C TYR A 65 -6.27 11.55 -33.30
N SER A 66 -6.93 10.47 -32.87
CA SER A 66 -6.48 9.09 -33.03
C SER A 66 -7.67 8.16 -32.87
N PHE A 67 -7.68 7.05 -33.59
CA PHE A 67 -8.69 5.99 -33.46
C PHE A 67 -8.40 4.98 -32.36
N GLU A 68 -7.20 5.00 -31.77
CA GLU A 68 -6.84 4.06 -30.71
C GLU A 68 -7.82 4.09 -29.52
N PRO A 69 -8.22 5.27 -28.98
CA PRO A 69 -9.20 5.31 -27.89
C PRO A 69 -10.55 4.72 -28.28
N THR A 70 -11.00 4.98 -29.52
CA THR A 70 -12.25 4.43 -30.04
C THR A 70 -12.20 2.90 -30.12
N ASN A 71 -11.09 2.33 -30.59
CA ASN A 71 -10.91 0.88 -30.61
C ASN A 71 -10.95 0.29 -29.20
N ARG A 72 -10.21 0.88 -28.25
CA ARG A 72 -10.22 0.42 -26.85
C ARG A 72 -11.57 0.56 -26.18
N TYR A 73 -12.31 1.62 -26.48
CA TYR A 73 -13.67 1.80 -26.02
C TYR A 73 -14.60 0.69 -26.57
N LEU A 74 -14.52 0.37 -27.85
CA LEU A 74 -15.32 -0.71 -28.44
C LEU A 74 -14.95 -2.09 -27.88
N GLU A 75 -13.67 -2.35 -27.63
CA GLU A 75 -13.21 -3.56 -26.91
C GLU A 75 -13.81 -3.62 -25.49
N LEU A 76 -13.83 -2.50 -24.76
CA LEU A 76 -14.49 -2.39 -23.46
C LEU A 76 -15.99 -2.66 -23.56
N VAL A 77 -16.70 -2.09 -24.55
CA VAL A 77 -18.15 -2.32 -24.73
C VAL A 77 -18.42 -3.79 -25.03
N ALA A 78 -17.60 -4.45 -25.85
CA ALA A 78 -17.67 -5.88 -26.07
C ALA A 78 -17.52 -6.67 -24.74
N GLY A 79 -16.57 -6.28 -23.89
CA GLY A 79 -16.42 -6.85 -22.55
C GLY A 79 -17.62 -6.61 -21.63
N ILE A 80 -18.24 -5.42 -21.69
CA ILE A 80 -19.47 -5.10 -20.95
C ILE A 80 -20.63 -5.99 -21.38
N ILE A 81 -20.76 -6.24 -22.69
CA ILE A 81 -21.75 -7.16 -23.26
C ILE A 81 -21.52 -8.57 -22.74
N GLU A 82 -20.29 -9.07 -22.84
CA GLU A 82 -19.91 -10.43 -22.41
C GLU A 82 -20.19 -10.68 -20.92
N HIS A 83 -19.96 -9.67 -20.08
CA HIS A 83 -20.16 -9.77 -18.63
C HIS A 83 -21.55 -9.29 -18.16
N GLU A 84 -22.42 -8.85 -19.07
CA GLU A 84 -23.75 -8.28 -18.80
C GLU A 84 -23.74 -7.08 -17.82
N ARG A 85 -22.70 -6.23 -17.91
CA ARG A 85 -22.43 -5.14 -16.95
C ARG A 85 -22.83 -3.74 -17.43
N TYR A 86 -23.90 -3.65 -18.22
CA TYR A 86 -24.34 -2.41 -18.89
C TYR A 86 -24.57 -1.21 -17.96
N VAL A 87 -24.90 -1.47 -16.68
CA VAL A 87 -25.13 -0.43 -15.67
C VAL A 87 -23.93 0.54 -15.52
N TYR A 88 -22.72 0.08 -15.82
CA TYR A 88 -21.51 0.89 -15.68
C TYR A 88 -21.15 1.70 -16.91
N LEU A 89 -21.72 1.38 -18.08
CA LEU A 89 -21.36 2.04 -19.34
C LEU A 89 -21.51 3.58 -19.26
N PRO A 90 -22.61 4.15 -18.72
CA PRO A 90 -22.75 5.59 -18.60
C PRO A 90 -21.70 6.23 -17.67
N GLU A 91 -21.40 5.60 -16.52
CA GLU A 91 -20.42 6.12 -15.56
C GLU A 91 -19.00 6.10 -16.16
N ILE A 92 -18.65 5.04 -16.91
CA ILE A 92 -17.37 4.93 -17.62
C ILE A 92 -17.24 6.01 -18.70
N GLU A 93 -18.28 6.18 -19.52
CA GLU A 93 -18.31 7.20 -20.57
C GLU A 93 -18.21 8.62 -20.02
N GLU A 94 -18.85 8.90 -18.88
CA GLU A 94 -18.76 10.19 -18.21
C GLU A 94 -17.32 10.51 -17.78
N VAL A 95 -16.66 9.55 -17.13
CA VAL A 95 -15.25 9.71 -16.71
C VAL A 95 -14.34 9.87 -17.92
N ALA A 96 -14.54 9.09 -18.99
CA ALA A 96 -13.82 9.21 -20.25
C ALA A 96 -13.96 10.61 -20.87
N CYS A 97 -15.18 11.16 -20.91
CA CYS A 97 -15.44 12.51 -21.40
C CYS A 97 -14.67 13.57 -20.60
N ARG A 98 -14.57 13.42 -19.27
CA ARG A 98 -13.80 14.34 -18.43
C ARG A 98 -12.29 14.24 -18.68
N TYR A 99 -11.76 13.03 -18.86
CA TYR A 99 -10.36 12.84 -19.28
C TYR A 99 -10.10 13.50 -20.63
N GLN A 100 -10.96 13.28 -21.62
CA GLN A 100 -10.82 13.89 -22.94
C GLN A 100 -10.90 15.42 -22.88
N ALA A 101 -11.82 15.99 -22.11
CA ALA A 101 -11.94 17.44 -21.95
C ALA A 101 -10.68 18.05 -21.32
N ARG A 102 -10.08 17.37 -20.34
CA ARG A 102 -8.88 17.86 -19.64
C ARG A 102 -7.58 17.65 -20.43
N TYR A 103 -7.49 16.52 -21.13
CA TYR A 103 -6.30 16.03 -21.82
C TYR A 103 -6.54 15.81 -23.32
N HIS A 104 -7.14 16.80 -23.97
CA HIS A 104 -7.64 16.75 -25.35
C HIS A 104 -6.64 16.17 -26.38
N HIS A 105 -5.34 16.44 -26.21
CA HIS A 105 -4.29 15.96 -27.12
C HIS A 105 -3.60 14.65 -26.69
N ALA A 106 -3.95 14.08 -25.53
CA ALA A 106 -3.34 12.87 -25.00
C ALA A 106 -4.24 11.65 -25.27
N SER A 107 -4.46 11.33 -26.55
CA SER A 107 -5.27 10.17 -26.94
C SER A 107 -4.79 8.87 -26.29
N GLY A 108 -3.48 8.69 -26.12
CA GLY A 108 -2.92 7.54 -25.40
C GLY A 108 -3.48 7.37 -23.98
N MET A 109 -3.64 8.46 -23.22
CA MET A 109 -4.20 8.40 -21.86
C MET A 109 -5.65 7.91 -21.84
N LEU A 110 -6.44 8.31 -22.84
CA LEU A 110 -7.83 7.86 -22.96
C LEU A 110 -7.89 6.39 -23.39
N ALA A 111 -6.98 5.94 -24.26
CA ALA A 111 -6.84 4.53 -24.60
C ALA A 111 -6.42 3.69 -23.38
N ASP A 112 -5.45 4.16 -22.59
CA ASP A 112 -4.99 3.49 -21.36
C ASP A 112 -6.13 3.40 -20.33
N TYR A 113 -6.97 4.44 -20.22
CA TYR A 113 -8.16 4.43 -19.37
C TYR A 113 -9.13 3.30 -19.77
N PHE A 114 -9.48 3.20 -21.06
CA PHE A 114 -10.41 2.16 -21.52
C PHE A 114 -9.82 0.76 -21.38
N LEU A 115 -8.53 0.60 -21.67
CA LEU A 115 -7.84 -0.67 -21.48
C LEU A 115 -7.84 -1.09 -20.01
N ALA A 116 -7.53 -0.16 -19.10
CA ALA A 116 -7.57 -0.41 -17.66
C ALA A 116 -8.99 -0.71 -17.18
N ALA A 117 -10.01 0.04 -17.66
CA ALA A 117 -11.40 -0.21 -17.34
C ALA A 117 -11.84 -1.62 -17.76
N ALA A 118 -11.43 -2.08 -18.95
CA ALA A 118 -11.78 -3.40 -19.46
C ALA A 118 -11.19 -4.53 -18.59
N VAL A 119 -9.90 -4.43 -18.24
CA VAL A 119 -9.24 -5.38 -17.33
C VAL A 119 -9.95 -5.40 -15.99
N GLN A 120 -10.16 -4.24 -15.38
CA GLN A 120 -10.75 -4.13 -14.04
C GLN A 120 -12.21 -4.58 -14.02
N LEU A 121 -12.97 -4.34 -15.09
CA LEU A 121 -14.34 -4.82 -15.22
C LEU A 121 -14.41 -6.35 -15.29
N SER A 122 -13.45 -6.99 -15.97
CA SER A 122 -13.40 -8.45 -16.08
C SER A 122 -12.89 -9.15 -14.80
N GLU A 123 -11.95 -8.52 -14.08
CA GLU A 123 -11.26 -9.15 -12.95
C GLU A 123 -11.97 -8.96 -11.60
N HIS A 124 -12.81 -7.93 -11.46
CA HIS A 124 -13.37 -7.54 -10.16
C HIS A 124 -14.88 -7.65 -10.06
N GLU A 125 -15.37 -7.80 -8.83
CA GLU A 125 -16.78 -7.67 -8.49
C GLU A 125 -17.25 -6.21 -8.62
N ASN A 126 -18.57 -6.04 -8.71
CA ASN A 126 -19.25 -4.77 -8.89
C ASN A 126 -18.83 -3.67 -7.90
N SER A 127 -18.61 -4.00 -6.62
CA SER A 127 -18.21 -3.04 -5.59
C SER A 127 -16.78 -2.52 -5.79
N LEU A 128 -15.84 -3.44 -6.05
CA LEU A 128 -14.43 -3.12 -6.27
C LEU A 128 -14.22 -2.38 -7.60
N PHE A 129 -14.92 -2.79 -8.66
CA PHE A 129 -14.88 -2.06 -9.94
C PHE A 129 -15.42 -0.64 -9.78
N ARG A 130 -16.51 -0.45 -9.03
CA ARG A 130 -17.03 0.90 -8.75
C ARG A 130 -16.03 1.75 -7.97
N ALA A 131 -15.36 1.17 -6.98
CA ALA A 131 -14.30 1.88 -6.25
C ALA A 131 -13.14 2.27 -7.19
N TRP A 132 -12.74 1.40 -8.11
CA TRP A 132 -11.75 1.73 -9.14
C TRP A 132 -12.21 2.90 -10.03
N LEU A 133 -13.49 2.90 -10.45
CA LEU A 133 -14.04 3.97 -11.28
C LEU A 133 -14.07 5.32 -10.56
N VAL A 134 -14.43 5.33 -9.28
CA VAL A 134 -14.37 6.54 -8.42
C VAL A 134 -12.93 7.04 -8.29
N ALA A 135 -11.96 6.15 -8.12
CA ALA A 135 -10.54 6.51 -8.12
C ALA A 135 -10.11 7.14 -9.46
N ALA A 136 -10.51 6.55 -10.58
CA ALA A 136 -10.24 7.08 -11.91
C ALA A 136 -10.85 8.48 -12.10
N GLU A 137 -12.08 8.70 -11.63
CA GLU A 137 -12.75 10.00 -11.66
C GLU A 137 -12.00 11.07 -10.85
N HIS A 138 -11.59 10.74 -9.61
CA HIS A 138 -10.83 11.64 -8.75
C HIS A 138 -9.47 12.04 -9.35
N LEU A 139 -8.85 11.14 -10.12
CA LEU A 139 -7.56 11.36 -10.76
C LEU A 139 -7.61 12.23 -12.03
N VAL A 140 -8.79 12.53 -12.58
CA VAL A 140 -8.93 13.42 -13.77
C VAL A 140 -8.21 14.76 -13.56
N SER A 141 -8.23 15.29 -12.33
CA SER A 141 -7.60 16.56 -11.96
C SER A 141 -6.19 16.41 -11.38
N ALA A 142 -5.61 15.21 -11.38
CA ALA A 142 -4.26 14.93 -10.90
C ALA A 142 -3.18 15.27 -11.94
N HIS A 143 -1.91 15.18 -11.55
CA HIS A 143 -0.81 15.28 -12.50
C HIS A 143 -0.75 14.01 -13.37
N ARG A 144 -0.20 14.13 -14.59
CA ARG A 144 -0.11 13.02 -15.55
C ARG A 144 0.59 11.78 -14.95
N ASP A 145 1.63 11.98 -14.15
CA ASP A 145 2.39 10.88 -13.56
C ASP A 145 1.56 10.03 -12.57
N HIS A 146 0.61 10.63 -11.87
CA HIS A 146 -0.30 9.89 -10.98
C HIS A 146 -1.30 9.05 -11.77
N ILE A 147 -1.79 9.61 -12.88
CA ILE A 147 -2.74 8.92 -13.78
C ILE A 147 -2.06 7.72 -14.45
N VAL A 148 -0.85 7.92 -15.00
CA VAL A 148 -0.08 6.86 -15.65
C VAL A 148 0.23 5.74 -14.66
N ALA A 149 0.73 6.07 -13.46
CA ALA A 149 0.98 5.07 -12.43
C ALA A 149 -0.29 4.29 -12.07
N PHE A 150 -1.44 4.95 -11.95
CA PHE A 150 -2.72 4.29 -11.66
C PHE A 150 -3.14 3.33 -12.78
N PHE A 151 -3.06 3.72 -14.04
CA PHE A 151 -3.40 2.83 -15.16
C PHE A 151 -2.40 1.68 -15.32
N ASP A 152 -1.10 1.93 -15.22
CA ASP A 152 -0.07 0.88 -15.26
C ASP A 152 -0.30 -0.19 -14.18
N PHE A 153 -0.66 0.23 -12.96
CA PHE A 153 -1.01 -0.70 -11.89
C PHE A 153 -2.31 -1.45 -12.15
N SER A 154 -3.33 -0.78 -12.68
CA SER A 154 -4.61 -1.40 -13.06
C SER A 154 -4.43 -2.48 -14.13
N LEU A 155 -3.42 -2.36 -14.99
CA LEU A 155 -3.09 -3.33 -16.03
C LEU A 155 -2.16 -4.45 -15.56
N SER A 156 -1.56 -4.33 -14.38
CA SER A 156 -0.54 -5.26 -13.89
C SER A 156 -1.08 -6.61 -13.40
N GLY A 157 -2.41 -6.81 -13.38
CA GLY A 157 -3.09 -8.00 -12.83
C GLY A 157 -2.90 -8.17 -11.33
N GLN A 158 -2.36 -7.16 -10.65
CA GLN A 158 -2.26 -7.13 -9.20
C GLN A 158 -3.63 -6.78 -8.65
N LYS A 159 -4.18 -7.66 -7.81
CA LYS A 159 -5.38 -7.33 -7.05
C LYS A 159 -5.08 -6.07 -6.23
N ILE A 160 -5.96 -5.10 -6.13
CA ILE A 160 -5.77 -3.93 -5.24
C ILE A 160 -7.09 -3.72 -4.52
N ASP A 161 -7.04 -3.35 -3.24
CA ASP A 161 -8.25 -2.84 -2.60
C ASP A 161 -8.46 -1.39 -3.04
N TRP A 162 -9.25 -1.23 -4.10
CA TRP A 162 -9.59 0.07 -4.65
C TRP A 162 -10.41 0.94 -3.68
N SER A 163 -11.12 0.31 -2.73
CA SER A 163 -11.86 1.04 -1.70
C SER A 163 -10.89 1.71 -0.73
N PHE A 164 -9.85 1.00 -0.29
CA PHE A 164 -8.77 1.57 0.51
C PHE A 164 -7.99 2.63 -0.28
N PHE A 165 -7.64 2.35 -1.54
CA PHE A 165 -6.97 3.34 -2.39
C PHE A 165 -7.76 4.65 -2.49
N CYS A 166 -9.09 4.59 -2.63
CA CYS A 166 -9.94 5.79 -2.62
C CYS A 166 -9.83 6.57 -1.31
N ARG A 167 -9.80 5.88 -0.16
CA ARG A 167 -9.62 6.52 1.15
C ARG A 167 -8.28 7.24 1.25
N LEU A 168 -7.20 6.63 0.76
CA LEU A 168 -5.89 7.29 0.67
C LEU A 168 -5.91 8.47 -0.28
N LEU A 169 -6.52 8.32 -1.46
CA LEU A 169 -6.59 9.36 -2.48
C LEU A 169 -7.33 10.61 -1.97
N ASN A 170 -8.36 10.42 -1.15
CA ASN A 170 -9.11 11.51 -0.49
C ASN A 170 -8.28 12.25 0.56
N LYS A 171 -7.29 11.59 1.17
CA LYS A 171 -6.36 12.20 2.13
C LYS A 171 -5.18 12.87 1.44
N SER A 172 -4.47 12.14 0.57
CA SER A 172 -3.28 12.62 -0.15
C SER A 172 -3.02 11.81 -1.42
N ARG A 173 -2.91 12.52 -2.55
CA ARG A 173 -2.58 11.91 -3.85
C ARG A 173 -1.17 11.31 -3.89
N ASN A 174 -0.22 11.91 -3.18
CA ASN A 174 1.16 11.40 -3.13
C ASN A 174 1.23 10.10 -2.35
N VAL A 175 0.47 10.00 -1.25
CA VAL A 175 0.34 8.77 -0.47
C VAL A 175 -0.30 7.65 -1.29
N ALA A 176 -1.39 7.95 -1.98
CA ALA A 176 -2.04 6.99 -2.86
C ALA A 176 -1.07 6.47 -3.94
N LYS A 177 -0.29 7.35 -4.57
CA LYS A 177 0.75 6.96 -5.53
C LYS A 177 1.84 6.07 -4.90
N ALA A 178 2.38 6.46 -3.74
CA ALA A 178 3.37 5.67 -3.02
C ALA A 178 2.86 4.27 -2.65
N TYR A 179 1.59 4.17 -2.25
CA TYR A 179 0.94 2.90 -1.98
C TYR A 179 0.93 1.98 -3.20
N LEU A 180 0.59 2.50 -4.39
CA LEU A 180 0.66 1.72 -5.63
C LEU A 180 2.08 1.23 -5.90
N GLU A 181 3.08 2.12 -5.89
CA GLU A 181 4.48 1.79 -6.15
C GLU A 181 5.01 0.62 -5.27
N HIS A 182 4.49 0.49 -4.05
CA HIS A 182 4.86 -0.55 -3.09
C HIS A 182 3.84 -1.69 -2.93
N ALA A 183 2.71 -1.65 -3.65
CA ALA A 183 1.62 -2.63 -3.52
C ALA A 183 2.09 -4.07 -3.72
N LYS A 184 3.02 -4.30 -4.66
CA LYS A 184 3.60 -5.63 -4.91
C LYS A 184 4.30 -6.23 -3.68
N ARG A 185 4.99 -5.40 -2.89
CA ARG A 185 5.70 -5.84 -1.68
C ARG A 185 4.75 -5.98 -0.49
N LEU A 186 3.78 -5.09 -0.36
CA LEU A 186 2.76 -5.21 0.68
C LEU A 186 1.91 -6.48 0.49
N ARG A 187 1.74 -6.94 -0.74
CA ARG A 187 1.02 -8.19 -1.04
C ARG A 187 1.77 -9.48 -0.76
N SER A 188 3.07 -9.46 -0.57
CA SER A 188 3.76 -10.67 -0.08
C SER A 188 3.46 -10.95 1.40
N LEU A 189 2.82 -10.01 2.09
CA LEU A 189 2.35 -10.20 3.46
C LEU A 189 1.11 -11.11 3.50
N SER A 190 0.91 -11.77 4.64
CA SER A 190 -0.30 -12.56 4.91
C SER A 190 -1.56 -11.71 4.81
N GLU A 191 -2.67 -12.31 4.36
CA GLU A 191 -3.98 -11.63 4.27
C GLU A 191 -4.42 -11.02 5.61
N ARG A 192 -4.06 -11.65 6.74
CA ARG A 192 -4.38 -11.13 8.08
C ARG A 192 -3.65 -9.84 8.45
N LEU A 193 -2.54 -9.53 7.77
CA LEU A 193 -1.76 -8.32 7.99
C LEU A 193 -2.27 -7.14 7.15
N ILE A 194 -3.12 -7.39 6.14
CA ILE A 194 -3.56 -6.35 5.20
C ILE A 194 -4.35 -5.25 5.92
N ASP A 195 -5.39 -5.61 6.67
CA ASP A 195 -6.23 -4.62 7.36
C ASP A 195 -5.43 -3.83 8.42
N PRO A 196 -4.61 -4.47 9.30
CA PRO A 196 -3.77 -3.73 10.23
C PRO A 196 -2.74 -2.80 9.56
N VAL A 197 -2.19 -3.21 8.41
CA VAL A 197 -1.31 -2.35 7.60
C VAL A 197 -2.08 -1.15 7.05
N HIS A 198 -3.30 -1.37 6.54
CA HIS A 198 -4.16 -0.30 6.02
C HIS A 198 -4.52 0.70 7.12
N ASP A 199 -4.87 0.22 8.31
CA ASP A 199 -5.19 1.04 9.48
C ASP A 199 -4.00 1.91 9.90
N LEU A 200 -2.78 1.36 9.92
CA LEU A 200 -1.58 2.11 10.28
C LEU A 200 -1.25 3.18 9.25
N ILE A 201 -1.33 2.85 7.95
CA ILE A 201 -1.13 3.82 6.87
C ILE A 201 -2.15 4.96 7.01
N GLU A 202 -3.42 4.63 7.25
CA GLU A 202 -4.47 5.63 7.41
C GLU A 202 -4.30 6.51 8.64
N HIS A 203 -3.79 5.95 9.74
CA HIS A 203 -3.49 6.66 10.97
C HIS A 203 -2.45 7.77 10.74
N HIS A 204 -1.43 7.50 9.93
CA HIS A 204 -0.33 8.42 9.67
C HIS A 204 -0.40 9.18 8.33
N ALA A 205 -1.48 9.03 7.56
CA ALA A 205 -1.62 9.58 6.20
C ALA A 205 -1.65 11.11 6.06
N THR A 206 -1.42 11.86 7.14
CA THR A 206 -1.34 13.33 7.15
C THR A 206 0.03 13.87 6.72
N GLY A 207 1.07 13.02 6.69
CA GLY A 207 2.45 13.38 6.33
C GLY A 207 3.01 12.66 5.10
N ASP A 208 4.32 12.80 4.88
CA ASP A 208 5.05 11.94 3.95
C ASP A 208 5.23 10.55 4.59
N ILE A 209 4.50 9.56 4.08
CA ILE A 209 4.53 8.18 4.57
C ILE A 209 5.19 7.23 3.58
N LEU A 210 5.97 7.74 2.63
CA LEU A 210 6.71 6.92 1.67
C LEU A 210 7.61 5.92 2.39
N GLU A 211 8.37 6.40 3.38
CA GLU A 211 9.27 5.55 4.16
C GLU A 211 8.49 4.57 5.04
N LEU A 212 7.33 4.96 5.59
CA LEU A 212 6.48 4.03 6.33
C LEU A 212 6.01 2.88 5.45
N ILE A 213 5.53 3.17 4.24
CA ILE A 213 5.11 2.16 3.27
C ILE A 213 6.28 1.24 2.88
N ARG A 214 7.51 1.77 2.81
CA ARG A 214 8.72 0.98 2.55
C ARG A 214 9.06 0.07 3.72
N SER A 215 9.12 0.59 4.94
CA SER A 215 9.41 -0.20 6.13
C SER A 215 8.37 -1.30 6.35
N LEU A 216 7.10 -1.06 6.02
CA LEU A 216 6.06 -2.11 6.10
C LEU A 216 6.34 -3.35 5.25
N SER A 217 7.18 -3.25 4.21
CA SER A 217 7.58 -4.42 3.43
C SER A 217 8.55 -5.36 4.16
N THR A 218 9.22 -4.92 5.22
CA THR A 218 10.12 -5.76 6.04
C THR A 218 9.35 -6.70 6.97
N LEU A 219 8.05 -6.46 7.19
CA LEU A 219 7.20 -7.32 8.02
C LEU A 219 7.13 -8.78 7.53
N GLY A 220 7.44 -9.03 6.25
CA GLY A 220 7.52 -10.38 5.70
C GLY A 220 8.67 -11.22 6.27
N GLU A 221 9.63 -10.60 6.96
CA GLU A 221 10.74 -11.30 7.63
C GLU A 221 10.36 -11.83 9.01
N LEU A 222 9.26 -11.32 9.59
CA LEU A 222 8.77 -11.68 10.91
C LEU A 222 7.74 -12.81 10.81
N ASN A 223 7.50 -13.49 11.93
CA ASN A 223 6.32 -14.34 12.01
C ASN A 223 5.04 -13.48 12.12
N GLU A 224 3.89 -14.07 11.78
CA GLU A 224 2.62 -13.34 11.69
C GLU A 224 2.19 -12.69 13.02
N GLU A 225 2.42 -13.36 14.16
CA GLU A 225 2.05 -12.83 15.48
C GLU A 225 2.96 -11.67 15.93
N GLU A 226 4.26 -11.75 15.60
CA GLU A 226 5.24 -10.70 15.84
C GLU A 226 4.93 -9.47 14.97
N ALA A 227 4.60 -9.67 13.69
CA ALA A 227 4.20 -8.60 12.78
C ALA A 227 2.90 -7.91 13.25
N LEU A 228 1.89 -8.66 13.68
CA LEU A 228 0.66 -8.09 14.25
C LEU A 228 0.93 -7.28 15.52
N SER A 229 1.78 -7.81 16.40
CA SER A 229 2.16 -7.11 17.63
C SER A 229 2.89 -5.81 17.33
N LEU A 230 3.81 -5.83 16.37
CA LEU A 230 4.55 -4.66 15.92
C LEU A 230 3.62 -3.60 15.32
N LEU A 231 2.71 -3.98 14.41
CA LEU A 231 1.73 -3.06 13.83
C LEU A 231 0.86 -2.38 14.90
N ARG A 232 0.42 -3.14 15.91
CA ARG A 232 -0.34 -2.59 17.05
C ARG A 232 0.47 -1.58 17.86
N LEU A 233 1.76 -1.85 18.06
CA LEU A 233 2.67 -0.96 18.79
C LEU A 233 3.00 0.30 17.97
N SER A 234 3.25 0.15 16.67
CA SER A 234 3.44 1.27 15.73
C SER A 234 2.23 2.19 15.69
N GLY A 235 1.01 1.66 15.81
CA GLY A 235 -0.20 2.48 15.91
C GLY A 235 -0.33 3.31 17.19
N LYS A 236 0.51 3.07 18.21
CA LYS A 236 0.61 3.91 19.41
C LYS A 236 1.63 5.04 19.25
N CYS A 237 2.42 5.02 18.19
CA CYS A 237 3.39 6.07 17.94
C CYS A 237 2.68 7.38 17.54
N PRO A 238 3.15 8.54 18.02
CA PRO A 238 2.53 9.84 17.74
C PRO A 238 2.71 10.31 16.29
N ASP A 239 3.74 9.83 15.59
CA ASP A 239 4.11 10.23 14.24
C ASP A 239 4.67 9.06 13.43
N ALA A 240 4.70 9.22 12.10
CA ALA A 240 5.19 8.19 11.18
C ALA A 240 6.67 7.86 11.38
N GLU A 241 7.52 8.86 11.70
CA GLU A 241 8.96 8.65 11.89
C GLU A 241 9.24 7.69 13.05
N SER A 242 8.51 7.85 14.15
CA SER A 242 8.55 6.97 15.31
C SER A 242 8.09 5.54 14.97
N ALA A 243 7.02 5.43 14.18
CA ALA A 243 6.51 4.13 13.71
C ALA A 243 7.51 3.44 12.77
N ILE A 244 8.16 4.19 11.86
CA ILE A 244 9.21 3.71 10.96
C ILE A 244 10.39 3.17 11.78
N LEU A 245 10.92 3.95 12.72
CA LEU A 245 12.05 3.52 13.56
C LEU A 245 11.74 2.23 14.34
N LEU A 246 10.51 2.10 14.84
CA LEU A 246 10.08 0.90 15.54
C LEU A 246 10.03 -0.32 14.61
N ILE A 247 9.53 -0.15 13.38
CA ILE A 247 9.46 -1.22 12.38
C ILE A 247 10.86 -1.62 11.89
N ASP A 248 11.74 -0.65 11.66
CA ASP A 248 13.10 -0.90 11.20
C ASP A 248 13.93 -1.66 12.25
N LEU A 249 13.63 -1.49 13.55
CA LEU A 249 14.26 -2.20 14.65
C LEU A 249 13.60 -3.52 15.04
N ALA A 250 12.60 -3.98 14.29
CA ALA A 250 11.80 -5.16 14.65
C ALA A 250 12.64 -6.39 15.03
N LEU A 251 13.71 -6.66 14.29
CA LEU A 251 14.57 -7.84 14.50
C LEU A 251 15.41 -7.78 15.80
N GLU A 252 15.62 -6.59 16.34
CA GLU A 252 16.37 -6.38 17.59
C GLU A 252 15.46 -6.40 18.83
N LEU A 253 14.14 -6.25 18.63
CA LEU A 253 13.17 -6.16 19.70
C LEU A 253 12.69 -7.54 20.16
N PRO A 254 12.38 -7.72 21.46
CA PRO A 254 11.86 -8.97 21.99
C PRO A 254 10.37 -9.18 21.62
N LEU A 255 10.03 -9.25 20.33
CA LEU A 255 8.66 -9.25 19.82
C LEU A 255 7.77 -10.39 20.36
N LYS A 256 8.38 -11.49 20.84
CA LYS A 256 7.69 -12.59 21.54
C LYS A 256 7.09 -12.19 22.89
N ARG A 257 7.50 -11.04 23.44
CA ARG A 257 7.02 -10.47 24.70
C ARG A 257 6.54 -9.03 24.46
N PRO A 258 5.41 -8.85 23.75
CA PRO A 258 4.96 -7.52 23.33
C PRO A 258 4.62 -6.59 24.50
N GLU A 259 4.26 -7.15 25.67
CA GLU A 259 4.05 -6.41 26.93
C GLU A 259 5.30 -5.59 27.33
N ILE A 260 6.49 -6.17 27.17
CA ILE A 260 7.77 -5.51 27.49
C ILE A 260 8.02 -4.33 26.56
N ILE A 261 7.75 -4.51 25.27
CA ILE A 261 7.94 -3.46 24.27
C ILE A 261 6.92 -2.35 24.50
N ASP A 262 5.69 -2.69 24.88
CA ASP A 262 4.66 -1.71 25.18
C ASP A 262 5.04 -0.83 26.38
N GLU A 263 5.52 -1.43 27.46
CA GLU A 263 5.99 -0.70 28.64
C GLU A 263 7.23 0.14 28.35
N TRP A 264 8.18 -0.40 27.57
CA TRP A 264 9.35 0.35 27.11
C TRP A 264 8.98 1.54 26.22
N LEU A 265 8.04 1.35 25.28
CA LEU A 265 7.56 2.40 24.38
C LEU A 265 6.83 3.48 25.19
N HIS A 266 5.97 3.10 26.13
CA HIS A 266 5.26 4.04 27.00
C HIS A 266 6.21 4.88 27.85
N ALA A 267 7.24 4.25 28.44
CA ALA A 267 8.27 4.96 29.20
C ALA A 267 9.02 5.97 28.32
N GLY A 268 9.38 5.59 27.10
CA GLY A 268 10.06 6.46 26.14
C GLY A 268 9.22 7.65 25.69
N LEU A 269 7.94 7.41 25.36
CA LEU A 269 7.02 8.47 24.97
C LEU A 269 6.77 9.45 26.12
N THR A 270 6.69 8.96 27.36
CA THR A 270 6.51 9.79 28.56
C THR A 270 7.76 10.64 28.84
N GLU A 271 8.96 10.05 28.73
CA GLU A 271 10.23 10.75 28.91
C GLU A 271 10.44 11.82 27.82
N ALA A 272 10.15 11.49 26.57
CA ALA A 272 10.35 12.39 25.44
C ALA A 272 9.37 13.58 25.47
N GLY A 273 8.13 13.36 25.93
CA GLY A 273 7.06 14.36 25.80
C GLY A 273 6.94 14.83 24.34
N GLU A 274 7.01 16.14 24.12
CA GLU A 274 6.96 16.77 22.79
C GLU A 274 8.32 16.75 22.04
N ASN A 275 9.39 16.27 22.66
CA ASN A 275 10.73 16.31 22.07
C ASN A 275 10.95 15.12 21.11
N ALA A 276 10.79 15.38 19.81
CA ALA A 276 11.00 14.39 18.76
C ALA A 276 12.41 13.76 18.79
N VAL A 277 13.46 14.53 19.07
CA VAL A 277 14.85 14.01 19.08
C VAL A 277 15.05 12.97 20.17
N VAL A 278 14.53 13.24 21.38
CA VAL A 278 14.60 12.27 22.50
C VAL A 278 13.78 11.03 22.19
N ARG A 279 12.64 11.19 21.53
CA ARG A 279 11.76 10.09 21.09
C ARG A 279 12.47 9.19 20.08
N SER A 280 13.06 9.77 19.03
CA SER A 280 13.80 9.04 18.01
C SER A 280 15.02 8.32 18.62
N ALA A 281 15.77 8.98 19.49
CA ALA A 281 16.91 8.34 20.18
C ALA A 281 16.48 7.22 21.13
N TRP A 282 15.29 7.31 21.72
CA TRP A 282 14.74 6.25 22.55
C TRP A 282 14.32 5.04 21.72
N ILE A 283 13.43 5.26 20.75
CA ILE A 283 12.89 4.20 19.89
C ILE A 283 14.01 3.56 19.06
N GLY A 284 14.93 4.39 18.55
CA GLY A 284 16.14 4.00 17.82
C GLY A 284 17.18 3.21 18.64
N LEU A 285 16.93 2.96 19.93
CA LEU A 285 17.89 2.34 20.86
C LEU A 285 19.27 3.04 20.89
N GLU A 286 19.34 4.33 20.56
CA GLU A 286 20.58 5.13 20.59
C GLU A 286 20.86 5.68 22.00
N SER A 287 19.80 5.86 22.80
CA SER A 287 19.89 6.30 24.19
C SER A 287 20.32 5.16 25.10
N SER A 288 21.38 5.39 25.89
CA SER A 288 21.82 4.44 26.94
C SER A 288 20.72 4.17 27.97
N LYS A 289 19.86 5.15 28.24
CA LYS A 289 18.70 5.00 29.13
C LYS A 289 17.65 4.08 28.51
N SER A 290 17.39 4.20 27.21
CA SER A 290 16.46 3.31 26.49
C SER A 290 16.91 1.85 26.54
N ARG A 291 18.20 1.60 26.27
CA ARG A 291 18.81 0.26 26.36
C ARG A 291 18.73 -0.31 27.78
N ALA A 292 19.11 0.48 28.79
CA ALA A 292 19.05 0.04 30.18
C ALA A 292 17.61 -0.29 30.63
N THR A 293 16.62 0.51 30.21
CA THR A 293 15.21 0.21 30.50
C THR A 293 14.75 -1.07 29.81
N MET A 294 15.10 -1.27 28.53
CA MET A 294 14.78 -2.50 27.80
C MET A 294 15.38 -3.73 28.48
N GLU A 295 16.65 -3.67 28.87
CA GLU A 295 17.34 -4.76 29.58
C GLU A 295 16.69 -5.06 30.93
N ALA A 296 16.38 -4.01 31.71
CA ALA A 296 15.71 -4.17 33.00
C ALA A 296 14.34 -4.85 32.86
N LEU A 297 13.53 -4.45 31.86
CA LEU A 297 12.23 -5.06 31.60
C LEU A 297 12.34 -6.51 31.09
N GLN A 298 13.43 -6.85 30.40
CA GLN A 298 13.73 -8.24 30.04
C GLN A 298 14.22 -9.09 31.23
N GLY A 299 14.46 -8.46 32.39
CA GLY A 299 15.01 -9.11 33.57
C GLY A 299 16.53 -9.33 33.49
N ILE A 300 17.22 -8.65 32.59
CA ILE A 300 18.67 -8.69 32.47
C ILE A 300 19.26 -7.84 33.59
N VAL A 301 19.95 -8.49 34.51
CA VAL A 301 20.60 -7.85 35.65
C VAL A 301 22.09 -7.71 35.35
N ARG A 302 22.56 -6.47 35.15
CA ARG A 302 23.99 -6.22 34.94
C ARG A 302 24.74 -6.22 36.28
N PHE A 303 25.93 -6.81 36.26
CA PHE A 303 26.76 -6.95 37.46
C PHE A 303 27.20 -5.59 38.03
N ASP A 304 27.54 -4.63 37.17
CA ASP A 304 27.94 -3.27 37.54
C ASP A 304 26.89 -2.52 38.37
N GLN A 305 25.60 -2.71 38.06
CA GLN A 305 24.48 -2.09 38.77
C GLN A 305 24.25 -2.68 40.17
N HIS A 306 24.70 -3.91 40.40
CA HIS A 306 24.52 -4.64 41.67
C HIS A 306 25.82 -4.94 42.41
N GLN A 307 26.96 -4.40 41.95
CA GLN A 307 28.29 -4.63 42.53
C GLN A 307 28.30 -4.39 44.04
N ARG A 308 27.64 -3.32 44.50
CA ARG A 308 27.56 -3.01 45.93
C ARG A 308 26.82 -4.07 46.75
N VAL A 309 25.77 -4.67 46.18
CA VAL A 309 25.01 -5.74 46.83
C VAL A 309 25.86 -7.00 46.89
N PHE A 310 26.58 -7.33 45.81
CA PHE A 310 27.52 -8.45 45.79
C PHE A 310 28.69 -8.25 46.78
N ASP A 311 29.27 -7.05 46.86
CA ASP A 311 30.29 -6.70 47.86
C ASP A 311 29.78 -6.91 49.29
N LEU A 312 28.56 -6.44 49.59
CA LEU A 312 27.95 -6.58 50.90
C LEU A 312 27.63 -8.03 51.25
N MET A 313 27.17 -8.83 50.30
CA MET A 313 26.94 -10.27 50.50
C MET A 313 28.26 -11.02 50.72
N ALA A 314 29.31 -10.70 49.97
CA ALA A 314 30.65 -11.25 50.17
C ALA A 314 31.20 -10.86 51.56
N GLU A 315 31.04 -9.59 51.96
CA GLU A 315 31.44 -9.10 53.28
C GLU A 315 30.69 -9.80 54.41
N ALA A 316 29.37 -9.99 54.27
CA ALA A 316 28.55 -10.68 55.26
C ALA A 316 28.92 -12.17 55.38
N THR A 317 29.28 -12.82 54.27
CA THR A 317 29.62 -14.25 54.26
C THR A 317 31.03 -14.52 54.79
N VAL A 318 32.00 -13.66 54.47
CA VAL A 318 33.41 -13.86 54.82
C VAL A 318 33.79 -13.13 56.12
N GLY A 319 32.92 -12.23 56.61
CA GLY A 319 33.14 -11.48 57.86
C GLY A 319 34.19 -10.37 57.75
N ARG A 320 34.57 -9.98 56.54
CA ARG A 320 35.54 -8.91 56.24
C ARG A 320 35.19 -8.26 54.91
N ARG A 321 35.51 -6.96 54.73
CA ARG A 321 35.30 -6.26 53.46
C ARG A 321 35.91 -7.04 52.30
N MET A 322 35.07 -7.36 51.34
CA MET A 322 35.43 -8.03 50.09
C MET A 322 34.81 -7.28 48.92
N ARG A 323 35.54 -7.20 47.80
CA ARG A 323 35.02 -6.66 46.55
C ARG A 323 34.76 -7.77 45.57
N VAL A 324 33.67 -7.70 44.82
CA VAL A 324 33.39 -8.61 43.73
C VAL A 324 33.63 -7.86 42.42
N CYS A 325 34.49 -8.42 41.58
CA CYS A 325 34.91 -7.85 40.29
C CYS A 325 34.72 -8.89 39.17
N THR A 326 34.71 -8.44 37.92
CA THR A 326 34.81 -9.33 36.75
C THR A 326 36.28 -9.68 36.49
N ALA A 327 36.53 -10.91 36.04
CA ALA A 327 37.88 -11.41 35.81
C ALA A 327 38.66 -10.65 34.69
N ASP A 328 37.96 -9.93 33.82
CA ASP A 328 38.54 -9.10 32.75
C ASP A 328 39.22 -7.81 33.25
N GLU A 329 38.95 -7.37 34.48
CA GLU A 329 39.55 -6.15 35.05
C GLU A 329 41.00 -6.36 35.55
N ASP A 330 41.51 -7.60 35.55
CA ASP A 330 42.84 -7.94 36.06
C ASP A 330 43.65 -8.72 35.02
N GLU A 331 44.69 -8.07 34.44
CA GLU A 331 45.52 -8.59 33.34
C GLU A 331 46.23 -9.94 33.65
N GLY A 332 46.18 -10.42 34.90
CA GLY A 332 46.77 -11.69 35.35
C GLY A 332 45.80 -12.86 35.50
N LEU A 333 44.49 -12.67 35.35
CA LEU A 333 43.48 -13.70 35.60
C LEU A 333 42.88 -14.24 34.30
N ARG A 334 42.59 -15.54 34.27
CA ARG A 334 41.88 -16.12 33.12
C ARG A 334 40.38 -15.80 33.25
N PRO A 335 39.73 -15.30 32.18
CA PRO A 335 38.34 -14.83 32.23
C PRO A 335 37.30 -15.92 32.49
N ASP A 336 37.69 -17.20 32.38
CA ASP A 336 36.84 -18.39 32.56
C ASP A 336 36.92 -19.00 33.97
N VAL A 337 37.70 -18.43 34.90
CA VAL A 337 37.96 -19.03 36.22
C VAL A 337 37.50 -18.12 37.35
N VAL A 338 36.73 -18.68 38.29
CA VAL A 338 36.45 -18.02 39.57
C VAL A 338 37.74 -17.98 40.40
N ALA A 339 38.22 -16.78 40.70
CA ALA A 339 39.45 -16.56 41.48
C ALA A 339 39.19 -15.69 42.71
N CYS A 340 40.04 -15.81 43.73
CA CYS A 340 39.97 -14.98 44.93
C CYS A 340 41.39 -14.69 45.43
N ASN A 341 41.73 -13.42 45.62
CA ASN A 341 43.05 -13.00 46.11
C ASN A 341 43.06 -12.72 47.63
N GLY A 342 41.95 -13.03 48.32
CA GLY A 342 41.75 -12.79 49.75
C GLY A 342 41.20 -11.39 50.11
N LYS A 343 41.12 -10.47 49.14
CA LYS A 343 40.45 -9.16 49.25
C LYS A 343 39.34 -8.98 48.20
N ASP A 344 39.53 -9.58 47.03
CA ASP A 344 38.63 -9.50 45.90
C ASP A 344 38.24 -10.91 45.43
N ILE A 345 37.00 -11.07 45.00
CA ILE A 345 36.45 -12.25 44.32
C ILE A 345 36.27 -11.85 42.85
N PHE A 346 36.85 -12.62 41.95
CA PHE A 346 36.73 -12.44 40.51
C PHE A 346 35.78 -13.49 39.94
N LEU A 347 34.71 -13.02 39.31
CA LEU A 347 33.73 -13.85 38.63
C LEU A 347 33.96 -13.80 37.10
N PRO A 348 33.70 -14.90 36.38
CA PRO A 348 33.69 -14.89 34.92
C PRO A 348 32.58 -13.95 34.40
N GLU A 349 32.82 -13.31 33.26
CA GLU A 349 31.95 -12.27 32.69
C GLU A 349 30.55 -12.79 32.29
N SER A 350 30.44 -14.09 32.01
CA SER A 350 29.18 -14.79 31.73
C SER A 350 29.20 -16.20 32.33
N VAL A 351 28.06 -16.63 32.91
CA VAL A 351 27.80 -18.02 33.33
C VAL A 351 26.68 -18.61 32.49
#